data_AF-A0A6J7QL08-F1
#
_entry.id   AF-A0A6J7QL08-F1
#
_cell.length_a   1.000
_cell.length_b   1.000
_cell.length_c   1.000
_cell.angle_alpha   90.00
_cell.angle_beta   90.00
_cell.angle_gamma   90.00
#
_symmetry.space_group_name_H-M   'P 1'
#
loop_
_entity.id
_entity.type
_entity.pdbx_description
1 polymer ?
#
loop_
_entity_poly.entity_id
_entity_poly.type
_entity_poly.pdbx_seq_one_letter_code
_entity_poly.pdbx_strand_id
1 'polypeptide(L)'
;MVGVADPITPAGASQLVVDKYAVQFAEEKAAAFKAAKLSGYVAPRSKLLMLWNQTDGKGYTTFDPTTGSPIATTPAAQGTNHCNFTTSQLLMVAKTLVSSGETGQLPRGGALVTAVRKAGSLAIDPLFRAPLLKYYNEQG
;
A
#
# COMPACT_ATOMS: atom_id res chain seq x y z
N MET A 1 -5.52 0.84 1.32
CA MET A 1 -4.97 -0.54 1.32
C MET A 1 -5.53 -1.24 0.11
N VAL A 2 -4.75 -2.01 -0.65
CA VAL A 2 -5.19 -2.65 -1.89
C VAL A 2 -4.52 -4.02 -2.05
N GLY A 3 -5.23 -4.98 -2.64
CA GLY A 3 -4.64 -6.24 -3.09
C GLY A 3 -3.78 -6.02 -4.33
N VAL A 4 -2.58 -6.59 -4.36
CA VAL A 4 -1.70 -6.48 -5.55
C VAL A 4 -2.28 -7.20 -6.78
N ALA A 5 -3.16 -8.18 -6.57
CA ALA A 5 -3.87 -8.95 -7.58
C ALA A 5 -5.41 -8.81 -7.44
N ASP A 6 -5.90 -7.60 -7.16
CA ASP A 6 -7.33 -7.27 -7.17
C ASP A 6 -7.82 -7.03 -8.62
N PRO A 7 -8.78 -7.83 -9.13
CA PRO A 7 -9.28 -7.68 -10.50
C PRO A 7 -10.30 -6.55 -10.68
N ILE A 8 -10.92 -6.06 -9.60
CA ILE A 8 -11.96 -5.01 -9.63
C ILE A 8 -11.34 -3.63 -9.45
N THR A 9 -10.42 -3.50 -8.50
CA THR A 9 -9.63 -2.28 -8.29
C THR A 9 -8.15 -2.58 -8.45
N PRO A 10 -7.63 -2.64 -9.70
CA PRO A 10 -6.24 -3.00 -9.96
C PRO A 10 -5.26 -2.11 -9.21
N ALA A 11 -4.20 -2.71 -8.70
CA ALA A 11 -3.16 -2.02 -7.92
C ALA A 11 -2.54 -0.82 -8.65
N GLY A 12 -2.54 -0.83 -9.99
CA GLY A 12 -2.10 0.30 -10.83
C GLY A 12 -2.86 1.60 -10.59
N ALA A 13 -4.15 1.55 -10.23
CA ALA A 13 -4.90 2.76 -9.88
C ALA A 13 -4.39 3.37 -8.56
N SER A 14 -4.04 2.54 -7.57
CA SER A 14 -3.40 3.00 -6.33
C SER A 14 -1.98 3.49 -6.58
N GLN A 15 -1.24 2.84 -7.50
CA GLN A 15 0.10 3.27 -7.88
C GLN A 15 0.09 4.68 -8.46
N LEU A 16 -0.88 5.02 -9.32
CA LEU A 16 -1.01 6.38 -9.84
C LEU A 16 -1.15 7.41 -8.71
N VAL A 17 -1.92 7.11 -7.66
CA VAL A 17 -2.07 8.00 -6.51
C VAL A 17 -0.74 8.14 -5.77
N VAL A 18 0.00 7.04 -5.59
CA VAL A 18 1.34 7.06 -5.01
C VAL A 18 2.30 7.93 -5.83
N ASP A 19 2.30 7.79 -7.15
CA ASP A 19 3.19 8.52 -8.05
C ASP A 19 2.87 10.02 -8.07
N LYS A 20 1.59 10.38 -8.18
CA LYS A 20 1.14 11.78 -8.10
C LYS A 20 1.49 12.40 -6.75
N TYR A 21 1.31 11.66 -5.66
CA TYR A 21 1.67 12.13 -4.34
C TYR A 21 3.19 12.28 -4.16
N ALA A 22 4.00 11.41 -4.78
CA ALA A 22 5.45 11.53 -4.73
C ALA A 22 5.94 12.86 -5.35
N VAL A 23 5.32 13.30 -6.45
CA VAL A 23 5.56 14.62 -7.06
C VAL A 23 5.21 15.74 -6.07
N GLN A 24 4.00 15.73 -5.52
CA GLN A 24 3.56 16.73 -4.54
C GLN A 24 4.48 16.79 -3.32
N PHE A 25 4.90 15.63 -2.81
CA PHE A 25 5.77 15.54 -1.64
C PHE A 25 7.20 16.04 -1.92
N ALA A 26 7.70 15.87 -3.15
CA ALA A 26 8.96 16.46 -3.56
C ALA A 26 8.89 17.99 -3.61
N GLU A 27 7.79 18.56 -4.12
CA GLU A 27 7.54 20.00 -4.11
C GLU A 27 7.44 20.57 -2.68
N GLU A 28 6.73 19.88 -1.78
CA GLU A 28 6.66 20.24 -0.36
C GLU A 28 8.06 20.27 0.28
N LYS A 29 8.91 19.27 -0.02
CA LYS A 29 10.31 19.23 0.47
C LYS A 29 11.15 20.37 -0.08
N ALA A 30 11.01 20.70 -1.36
CA ALA A 30 11.73 21.81 -1.98
C ALA A 30 11.31 23.16 -1.36
N ALA A 31 10.01 23.36 -1.13
CA ALA A 31 9.48 24.54 -0.46
C ALA A 31 10.01 24.66 0.99
N ALA A 32 10.01 23.56 1.75
CA ALA A 32 10.56 23.54 3.10
C ALA A 32 12.07 23.85 3.13
N PHE A 33 12.84 23.34 2.17
CA PHE A 33 14.26 23.66 2.05
C PHE A 33 14.48 25.13 1.73
N LYS A 34 13.67 25.73 0.85
CA LYS A 34 13.73 27.17 0.56
C LYS A 34 13.41 28.02 1.80
N ALA A 35 12.42 27.61 2.59
CA ALA A 35 12.02 28.28 3.82
C ALA A 35 13.03 28.13 4.96
N ALA A 36 13.82 27.06 4.98
CA ALA A 36 14.80 26.76 6.03
C ALA A 36 15.84 27.86 6.23
N LYS A 37 16.06 28.73 5.24
CA LYS A 37 16.93 29.92 5.32
C LYS A 37 16.49 30.93 6.39
N LEU A 38 15.25 30.85 6.88
CA LEU A 38 14.67 31.82 7.82
C LEU A 38 14.53 31.28 9.25
N SER A 39 14.37 29.97 9.44
CA SER A 39 14.03 29.39 10.76
C SER A 39 14.54 27.97 11.00
N GLY A 40 15.44 27.46 10.16
CA GLY A 40 15.91 26.07 10.22
C GLY A 40 15.02 25.10 9.43
N TYR A 41 15.59 23.95 9.04
CA TYR A 41 14.89 22.99 8.21
C TYR A 41 13.98 22.08 9.03
N VAL A 42 12.68 22.10 8.69
CA VAL A 42 11.70 21.14 9.20
C VAL A 42 11.29 20.24 8.04
N ALA A 43 11.66 18.96 8.10
CA ALA A 43 11.34 18.00 7.06
C ALA A 43 9.81 17.80 6.95
N PRO A 44 9.20 18.02 5.77
CA PRO A 44 7.81 17.69 5.54
C PRO A 44 7.54 16.21 5.80
N ARG A 45 6.34 15.93 6.29
CA ARG A 45 5.91 14.56 6.62
C ARG A 45 5.00 14.06 5.52
N SER A 46 5.22 12.81 5.08
CA SER A 46 4.32 12.16 4.14
C SER A 46 2.91 12.09 4.73
N LYS A 47 1.94 12.46 3.92
CA LYS A 47 0.50 12.42 4.18
C LYS A 47 -0.17 11.23 3.48
N LEU A 48 0.63 10.38 2.82
CA LEU A 48 0.19 9.14 2.21
C LEU A 48 0.89 7.95 2.89
N LEU A 49 0.09 6.97 3.28
CA LEU A 49 0.54 5.64 3.72
C LEU A 49 -0.13 4.59 2.84
N MET A 50 0.64 4.06 1.89
CA MET A 50 0.17 2.98 1.03
C MET A 50 0.46 1.62 1.66
N LEU A 51 -0.57 0.79 1.77
CA LEU A 51 -0.51 -0.59 2.26
C LEU A 51 -0.83 -1.54 1.12
N TRP A 52 0.18 -2.31 0.69
CA TRP A 52 0.06 -3.32 -0.35
C TRP A 52 -0.21 -4.68 0.29
N ASN A 53 -1.37 -5.27 0.03
CA ASN A 53 -1.67 -6.64 0.42
C ASN A 53 -1.06 -7.58 -0.62
N GLN A 54 0.05 -8.21 -0.27
CA GLN A 54 0.83 -9.06 -1.15
C GLN A 54 0.24 -10.47 -1.23
N THR A 55 0.37 -11.08 -2.40
CA THR A 55 0.13 -12.50 -2.59
C THR A 55 1.24 -13.32 -1.93
N ASP A 56 0.96 -14.60 -1.63
CA ASP A 56 2.01 -15.50 -1.16
C ASP A 56 3.06 -15.69 -2.27
N GLY A 57 4.32 -15.42 -1.93
CA GLY A 57 5.46 -15.58 -2.84
C GLY A 57 5.73 -17.03 -3.25
N LYS A 58 5.14 -18.03 -2.55
CA LYS A 58 5.23 -19.45 -2.90
C LYS A 58 4.16 -19.91 -3.90
N GLY A 59 3.26 -19.01 -4.31
CA GLY A 59 2.10 -19.32 -5.13
C GLY A 59 0.82 -19.29 -4.31
N TYR A 60 -0.27 -18.87 -4.96
CA TYR A 60 -1.55 -18.57 -4.31
C TYR A 60 -2.75 -19.28 -4.97
N THR A 61 -2.48 -20.12 -5.98
CA THR A 61 -3.46 -20.99 -6.65
C THR A 61 -3.06 -22.43 -6.38
N THR A 62 -3.97 -23.21 -5.80
CA THR A 62 -3.79 -24.65 -5.66
C THR A 62 -4.48 -25.35 -6.83
N PHE A 63 -3.81 -26.31 -7.45
CA PHE A 63 -4.38 -27.11 -8.54
C PHE A 63 -4.73 -28.51 -8.03
N ASP A 64 -5.87 -29.02 -8.47
CA ASP A 64 -6.27 -30.39 -8.21
C ASP A 64 -5.27 -31.34 -8.89
N PRO A 65 -4.67 -32.28 -8.14
CA PRO A 65 -3.59 -33.12 -8.67
C PRO A 65 -4.06 -34.14 -9.72
N THR A 66 -5.37 -34.40 -9.82
CA THR A 66 -5.95 -35.40 -10.72
C THR A 66 -6.39 -34.77 -12.04
N THR A 67 -6.99 -33.59 -11.97
CA THR A 67 -7.59 -32.89 -13.12
C THR A 67 -6.72 -31.74 -13.62
N GLY A 68 -5.73 -31.30 -12.84
CA GLY A 68 -4.89 -30.13 -13.16
C GLY A 68 -5.65 -28.80 -13.13
N SER A 69 -6.90 -28.79 -12.66
CA SER A 69 -7.75 -27.58 -12.62
C SER A 69 -7.53 -26.80 -11.32
N PRO A 70 -7.65 -25.46 -11.32
CA PRO A 70 -7.60 -24.67 -10.09
C PRO A 70 -8.70 -25.08 -9.10
N ILE A 71 -8.34 -25.24 -7.83
CA ILE A 71 -9.31 -25.46 -6.74
C ILE A 71 -9.96 -24.11 -6.39
N ALA A 72 -11.23 -23.95 -6.75
CA ALA A 72 -11.97 -22.68 -6.58
C ALA A 72 -12.86 -22.62 -5.32
N THR A 73 -12.96 -23.69 -4.54
CA THR A 73 -13.85 -23.79 -3.37
C THR A 73 -13.23 -23.26 -2.08
N THR A 74 -11.92 -23.04 -2.06
CA THR A 74 -11.22 -22.48 -0.89
C THR A 74 -11.35 -20.96 -0.86
N PRO A 75 -11.28 -20.33 0.33
CA PRO A 75 -11.16 -18.88 0.44
C PRO A 75 -10.04 -18.35 -0.45
N ALA A 76 -10.29 -17.19 -1.08
CA ALA A 76 -9.30 -16.55 -1.93
C ALA A 76 -8.03 -16.24 -1.10
N ALA A 77 -6.87 -16.48 -1.70
CA ALA A 77 -5.60 -16.16 -1.07
C ALA A 77 -5.45 -14.65 -0.82
N GLN A 78 -4.72 -14.28 0.23
CA GLN A 78 -4.43 -12.86 0.52
C GLN A 78 -3.77 -12.17 -0.68
N GLY A 79 -4.05 -10.88 -0.83
CA GLY A 79 -3.57 -10.08 -1.95
C GLY A 79 -4.29 -10.32 -3.29
N THR A 80 -5.17 -11.32 -3.37
CA THR A 80 -6.04 -11.60 -4.54
C THR A 80 -7.49 -11.20 -4.27
N ASN A 81 -8.27 -11.05 -5.34
CA ASN A 81 -9.71 -10.73 -5.29
C ASN A 81 -10.00 -9.33 -4.70
N HIS A 82 -11.27 -8.91 -4.74
CA HIS A 82 -11.68 -7.59 -4.29
C HIS A 82 -11.92 -7.55 -2.79
N CYS A 83 -11.32 -6.55 -2.12
CA CYS A 83 -11.49 -6.32 -0.68
C CYS A 83 -11.17 -7.53 0.23
N ASN A 84 -10.33 -8.48 -0.22
CA ASN A 84 -9.97 -9.68 0.53
C ASN A 84 -8.92 -9.39 1.63
N PHE A 85 -9.39 -8.83 2.74
CA PHE A 85 -8.54 -8.44 3.87
C PHE A 85 -8.88 -9.24 5.11
N THR A 86 -7.86 -9.64 5.87
CA THR A 86 -8.10 -10.31 7.16
C THR A 86 -8.55 -9.30 8.21
N THR A 87 -9.23 -9.78 9.26
CA THR A 87 -9.59 -8.95 10.42
C THR A 87 -8.37 -8.26 11.04
N SER A 88 -7.21 -8.92 11.06
CA SER A 88 -5.99 -8.33 11.61
C SER A 88 -5.47 -7.14 10.78
N GLN A 89 -5.61 -7.19 9.46
CA GLN A 89 -5.28 -6.10 8.55
C GLN A 89 -6.23 -4.91 8.75
N LEU A 90 -7.54 -5.19 8.81
CA LEU A 90 -8.56 -4.16 9.05
C LEU A 90 -8.35 -3.49 10.42
N LEU A 91 -8.07 -4.27 11.46
CA LEU A 91 -7.82 -3.73 12.80
C LEU A 91 -6.55 -2.89 12.85
N MET A 92 -5.50 -3.26 12.11
CA MET A 92 -4.28 -2.46 12.00
C MET A 92 -4.57 -1.10 11.34
N VAL A 93 -5.35 -1.08 10.27
CA VAL A 93 -5.80 0.17 9.62
C VAL A 93 -6.63 1.01 10.59
N ALA A 94 -7.59 0.41 11.29
CA ALA A 94 -8.42 1.13 12.26
C ALA A 94 -7.58 1.77 13.38
N LYS A 95 -6.63 1.02 13.97
CA LYS A 95 -5.70 1.55 14.98
C LYS A 95 -4.83 2.68 14.44
N THR A 96 -4.38 2.56 13.20
CA THR A 96 -3.60 3.60 12.51
C THR A 96 -4.42 4.86 12.31
N LEU A 97 -5.69 4.74 11.93
CA LEU A 97 -6.60 5.88 11.77
C LEU A 97 -6.90 6.57 13.11
N VAL A 98 -7.17 5.82 14.18
CA VAL A 98 -7.37 6.38 15.53
C VAL A 98 -6.14 7.17 15.97
N SER A 99 -4.95 6.56 15.90
CA SER A 99 -3.70 7.24 16.26
C SER A 99 -3.44 8.48 15.40
N SER A 100 -3.79 8.43 14.11
CA SER A 100 -3.66 9.59 13.22
C SER A 100 -4.66 10.70 13.57
N GLY A 101 -5.88 10.35 13.98
CA GLY A 101 -6.89 11.29 14.44
C GLY A 101 -6.49 12.00 15.73
N GLU A 102 -5.86 11.30 16.66
CA GLU A 102 -5.37 11.87 17.93
C GLU A 102 -4.14 12.77 17.75
N THR A 103 -3.22 12.38 16.86
CA THR A 103 -1.92 13.06 16.70
C THR A 103 -1.87 14.05 15.53
N GLY A 104 -2.88 14.03 14.66
CA GLY A 104 -2.89 14.76 13.39
C GLY A 104 -1.85 14.27 12.39
N GLN A 105 -1.23 13.11 12.61
CA GLN A 105 -0.07 12.63 11.84
C GLN A 105 -0.17 11.13 11.56
N LEU A 106 0.23 10.72 10.36
CA LEU A 106 0.36 9.29 10.07
C LEU A 106 1.46 8.66 10.95
N PRO A 107 1.25 7.43 11.45
CA PRO A 107 2.27 6.70 12.18
C PRO A 107 3.47 6.42 11.28
N ARG A 108 4.64 6.22 11.89
CA ARG A 108 5.90 6.02 11.17
C ARG A 108 6.91 5.25 12.02
N GLY A 109 8.01 4.86 11.38
CA GLY A 109 9.13 4.18 12.04
C GLY A 109 8.85 2.73 12.39
N GLY A 110 9.69 2.17 13.27
CA GLY A 110 9.71 0.73 13.58
C GLY A 110 8.40 0.18 14.15
N ALA A 111 7.62 1.00 14.87
CA ALA A 111 6.33 0.59 15.41
C ALA A 111 5.31 0.32 14.29
N LEU A 112 5.22 1.20 13.28
CA LEU A 112 4.37 0.97 12.11
C LEU A 112 4.83 -0.25 11.32
N VAL A 113 6.13 -0.36 11.04
CA VAL A 113 6.71 -1.51 10.32
C VAL A 113 6.36 -2.82 11.05
N THR A 114 6.46 -2.83 12.38
CA THR A 114 6.09 -3.98 13.20
C THR A 114 4.60 -4.30 13.14
N ALA A 115 3.74 -3.29 13.19
CA ALA A 115 2.29 -3.46 13.10
C ALA A 115 1.88 -4.02 11.73
N VAL A 116 2.46 -3.51 10.64
CA VAL A 116 2.27 -4.00 9.27
C VAL A 116 2.70 -5.47 9.16
N ARG A 117 3.90 -5.81 9.66
CA ARG A 117 4.38 -7.20 9.67
C ARG A 117 3.46 -8.13 10.45
N LYS A 118 2.99 -7.70 11.62
CA LYS A 118 2.09 -8.50 12.48
C LYS A 118 0.68 -8.68 11.88
N ALA A 119 0.23 -7.73 11.06
CA ALA A 119 -1.05 -7.85 10.35
C ALA A 119 -1.01 -8.90 9.23
N GLY A 120 0.18 -9.35 8.81
CA GLY A 120 0.36 -10.40 7.82
C GLY A 120 0.06 -9.92 6.38
N SER A 121 0.81 -10.44 5.43
CA SER A 121 0.65 -10.17 3.98
C SER A 121 0.56 -8.68 3.58
N LEU A 122 0.98 -7.74 4.44
CA LEU A 122 1.02 -6.32 4.12
C LEU A 122 2.45 -5.84 3.97
N ALA A 123 2.66 -4.94 3.01
CA ALA A 123 3.93 -4.26 2.80
C ALA A 123 3.74 -2.74 2.72
N ILE A 124 4.69 -2.04 3.32
CA ILE A 124 4.94 -0.60 3.15
C ILE A 124 6.27 -0.46 2.40
N ASP A 125 6.34 -1.06 1.21
CA ASP A 125 7.58 -1.10 0.43
C ASP A 125 7.68 0.18 -0.45
N PRO A 126 8.67 1.05 -0.21
CA PRO A 126 8.89 2.24 -1.04
C PRO A 126 9.43 1.91 -2.44
N LEU A 127 9.93 0.70 -2.67
CA LEU A 127 10.48 0.24 -3.95
C LEU A 127 9.45 -0.53 -4.79
N PHE A 128 8.41 -1.08 -4.17
CA PHE A 128 7.33 -1.73 -4.91
C PHE A 128 6.64 -0.76 -5.86
N ARG A 129 6.43 -1.20 -7.10
CA ARG A 129 5.68 -0.47 -8.13
C ARG A 129 4.68 -1.42 -8.77
N ALA A 130 3.40 -1.16 -8.58
CA ALA A 130 2.38 -1.91 -9.31
C ALA A 130 2.34 -1.43 -10.78
N PRO A 131 2.15 -2.32 -11.77
CA PRO A 131 1.98 -1.92 -13.15
C PRO A 131 0.80 -0.96 -13.30
N LEU A 132 1.04 0.18 -13.96
CA LEU A 132 -0.02 1.13 -14.29
C LEU A 132 -0.96 0.53 -15.35
N LEU A 133 -2.22 0.93 -15.27
CA LEU A 133 -3.21 0.57 -16.29
C LEU A 133 -2.85 1.21 -17.63
N LYS A 134 -3.17 0.54 -18.74
CA LYS A 134 -2.77 0.95 -20.10
C LYS A 134 -3.06 2.43 -20.39
N TYR A 135 -4.24 2.92 -20.01
CA TYR A 135 -4.65 4.29 -20.24
C TYR A 135 -3.84 5.35 -19.47
N TYR A 136 -3.08 4.96 -18.44
CA TYR A 136 -2.15 5.84 -17.74
C TYR A 136 -0.75 5.87 -18.38
N ASN A 137 -0.43 4.92 -19.26
CA ASN A 137 0.86 4.83 -19.93
C ASN A 137 0.89 5.56 -21.28
N GLU A 138 -0.27 5.96 -21.81
CA GLU A 138 -0.41 6.57 -23.16
C GLU A 138 -0.46 8.11 -23.15
N GLN A 139 0.03 8.75 -22.09
CA GLN A 139 0.29 10.20 -22.08
C GLN A 139 1.75 10.46 -22.46
N GLY A 140 2.06 10.29 -23.75
CA GLY A 140 3.37 10.56 -24.36
C GLY A 140 3.19 10.88 -25.84
#